data_AF-A0A0Q4JCM8-F1
#
_entry.id   AF-A0A0Q4JCM8-F1
#
_cell.length_a   1.000
_cell.length_b   1.000
_cell.length_c   1.000
_cell.angle_alpha   90.00
_cell.angle_beta   90.00
_cell.angle_gamma   90.00
#
_symmetry.space_group_name_H-M   'P 1'
#
loop_
_entity.id
_entity.type
_entity.pdbx_description
1 polymer ?
#
loop_
_entity_poly.entity_id
_entity_poly.type
_entity_poly.pdbx_seq_one_letter_code
_entity_poly.pdbx_strand_id
1 'polypeptide(L)'
;MLGFAVLTVWPPRRGEYLLVPVGRDATASLLPIAVAEHALLIGAGPLPHSYVVRGDRSLLASVMMAHGIILLAASGVACGSSDGAA
;
A
#
# COMPACT_ATOMS: atom_id res chain seq x y z
N MET A 1 14.65 25.07 -12.86
CA MET A 1 14.66 23.66 -12.44
C MET A 1 13.70 23.46 -11.27
N LEU A 2 12.38 23.58 -11.49
CA LEU A 2 11.35 23.46 -10.44
C LEU A 2 10.38 22.28 -10.69
N GLY A 3 10.68 21.41 -11.67
CA GLY A 3 9.77 20.31 -12.07
C GLY A 3 9.91 19.02 -11.24
N PHE A 4 11.07 18.79 -10.61
CA PHE A 4 11.35 17.53 -9.91
C PHE A 4 10.77 17.46 -8.50
N ALA A 5 10.66 18.60 -7.80
CA ALA A 5 10.13 18.65 -6.43
C ALA A 5 8.62 18.41 -6.34
N VAL A 6 7.88 18.62 -7.44
CA VAL A 6 6.44 18.31 -7.49
C VAL A 6 6.20 16.80 -7.63
N LEU A 7 7.13 16.07 -8.25
CA LEU A 7 7.03 14.61 -8.39
C LEU A 7 7.34 13.85 -7.09
N THR A 8 8.04 14.46 -6.14
CA THR A 8 8.35 13.82 -4.85
C THR A 8 7.21 13.94 -3.84
N VAL A 9 6.30 14.91 -4.01
CA VAL A 9 5.18 15.17 -3.08
C VAL A 9 3.87 14.53 -3.55
N TRP A 10 3.68 14.30 -4.85
CA TRP A 10 2.45 13.68 -5.35
C TRP A 10 2.62 12.15 -5.39
N PRO A 11 1.92 11.37 -4.53
CA PRO A 11 2.00 9.93 -4.60
C PRO A 11 1.52 9.46 -5.98
N PRO A 12 2.31 8.68 -6.72
CA PRO A 12 1.99 8.28 -8.08
C PRO A 12 0.68 7.49 -8.11
N ARG A 13 -0.06 7.57 -9.23
CA ARG A 13 -1.33 6.84 -9.43
C ARG A 13 -1.17 5.33 -9.22
N ARG A 14 0.03 4.82 -9.53
CA ARG A 14 0.49 3.47 -9.22
C ARG A 14 1.68 3.56 -8.28
N GLY A 15 1.62 2.82 -7.18
CA GLY A 15 2.63 2.89 -6.14
C GLY A 15 2.47 1.80 -5.12
N GLU A 16 3.27 1.90 -4.06
CA GLU A 16 3.21 0.98 -2.92
C GLU A 16 2.21 1.50 -1.88
N TYR A 17 1.38 0.59 -1.41
CA TYR A 17 0.33 0.84 -0.43
C TYR A 17 0.40 -0.21 0.66
N LEU A 18 0.26 0.24 1.89
CA LEU A 18 0.09 -0.61 3.06
C LEU A 18 -1.40 -0.85 3.25
N LEU A 19 -1.78 -2.12 3.20
CA LEU A 19 -3.13 -2.61 3.45
C LEU A 19 -3.26 -2.97 4.91
N VAL A 20 -4.19 -2.33 5.62
CA VAL A 20 -4.46 -2.60 7.04
C VAL A 20 -5.91 -3.05 7.21
N PRO A 21 -6.17 -4.31 7.59
CA PRO A 21 -7.52 -4.77 7.86
C PRO A 21 -8.02 -4.21 9.20
N VAL A 22 -9.24 -3.65 9.23
CA VAL A 22 -9.87 -3.19 10.48
C VAL A 22 -10.84 -4.21 11.10
N GLY A 23 -10.96 -5.40 10.51
CA GLY A 23 -11.80 -6.48 11.01
C GLY A 23 -11.17 -7.86 10.81
N ARG A 24 -11.62 -8.87 11.59
CA ARG A 24 -11.13 -10.25 11.48
C ARG A 24 -11.43 -10.88 10.13
N ASP A 25 -12.58 -10.59 9.55
CA ASP A 25 -12.97 -11.08 8.22
C ASP A 25 -12.13 -10.43 7.11
N ALA A 26 -11.78 -9.15 7.28
CA ALA A 26 -10.96 -8.40 6.33
C ALA A 26 -9.55 -9.00 6.20
N THR A 27 -8.98 -9.56 7.27
CA THR A 27 -7.67 -10.22 7.25
C THR A 27 -7.61 -11.41 6.30
N ALA A 28 -8.66 -12.23 6.25
CA ALA A 28 -8.70 -13.41 5.38
C ALA A 28 -8.91 -13.05 3.90
N SER A 29 -9.65 -11.97 3.64
CA SER A 29 -9.99 -11.53 2.28
C SER A 29 -8.94 -10.58 1.67
N LEU A 30 -8.03 -10.01 2.46
CA LEU A 30 -7.07 -8.99 2.00
C LEU A 30 -6.18 -9.48 0.86
N LEU A 31 -5.52 -10.62 1.00
CA LEU A 31 -4.62 -11.19 -0.01
C LEU A 31 -5.35 -11.60 -1.30
N PRO A 32 -6.48 -12.36 -1.23
CA PRO A 32 -7.28 -12.68 -2.40
C PRO A 32 -7.73 -11.44 -3.18
N ILE A 33 -8.20 -10.41 -2.47
CA ILE A 33 -8.67 -9.16 -3.08
C ILE A 33 -7.50 -8.40 -3.72
N ALA A 34 -6.35 -8.33 -3.04
CA ALA A 34 -5.18 -7.67 -3.60
C ALA A 34 -4.73 -8.34 -4.91
N VAL A 35 -4.70 -9.67 -4.96
CA VAL A 35 -4.35 -10.42 -6.17
C VAL A 35 -5.39 -10.23 -7.28
N ALA A 36 -6.69 -10.24 -6.95
CA ALA A 36 -7.76 -10.02 -7.92
C ALA A 36 -7.69 -8.61 -8.57
N GLU A 37 -7.29 -7.60 -7.79
CA GLU A 37 -7.10 -6.22 -8.25
C GLU A 37 -5.74 -5.98 -8.92
N HIS A 38 -5.03 -7.04 -9.32
CA HIS A 38 -3.71 -6.98 -9.95
C HIS A 38 -2.66 -6.23 -9.10
N ALA A 39 -2.84 -6.22 -7.78
CA ALA A 39 -1.87 -5.67 -6.86
C ALA A 39 -0.77 -6.69 -6.60
N LEU A 40 0.48 -6.26 -6.73
CA LEU A 40 1.65 -7.10 -6.53
C LEU A 40 2.03 -7.07 -5.05
N LEU A 41 1.98 -8.22 -4.39
CA LEU A 41 2.39 -8.33 -2.98
C LEU A 41 3.90 -8.13 -2.86
N ILE A 42 4.30 -7.11 -2.10
CA ILE A 42 5.71 -6.80 -1.84
C ILE A 42 6.18 -7.49 -0.56
N GLY A 43 5.34 -7.54 0.48
CA GLY A 43 5.68 -8.20 1.73
C GLY A 43 4.68 -7.96 2.85
N ALA A 44 5.02 -8.45 4.04
CA ALA A 44 4.29 -8.14 5.26
C ALA A 44 4.55 -6.69 5.68
N GLY A 45 3.52 -6.02 6.17
CA GLY A 45 3.63 -4.66 6.72
C GLY A 45 4.04 -4.65 8.19
N PRO A 46 4.37 -3.47 8.74
CA PRO A 46 4.81 -3.31 10.12
C PRO A 46 3.70 -3.54 11.15
N LEU A 47 2.43 -3.52 10.74
CA LEU A 47 1.27 -3.77 11.60
C LEU A 47 0.86 -5.25 11.51
N PRO A 48 0.32 -5.82 12.60
CA PRO A 48 -0.19 -7.19 12.57
C PRO A 48 -1.26 -7.34 11.48
N HIS A 49 -1.14 -8.39 10.68
CA HIS A 49 -2.03 -8.70 9.56
C HIS A 49 -2.08 -7.65 8.44
N SER A 50 -1.11 -6.73 8.40
CA SER A 50 -0.97 -5.77 7.31
C SER A 50 -0.01 -6.27 6.23
N TYR A 51 -0.20 -5.80 5.00
CA TYR A 51 0.63 -6.19 3.86
C TYR A 51 0.94 -4.98 2.99
N VAL A 52 2.17 -4.93 2.48
CA VAL A 52 2.59 -3.94 1.48
C VAL A 52 2.32 -4.52 0.11
N VAL A 53 1.54 -3.82 -0.70
CA VAL A 53 1.21 -4.19 -2.08
C VAL A 53 1.54 -3.04 -3.02
N ARG A 54 1.84 -3.34 -4.28
CA ARG A 54 2.04 -2.35 -5.34
C ARG A 54 0.90 -2.45 -6.34
N GLY A 55 0.18 -1.36 -6.58
CA GLY A 55 -0.99 -1.38 -7.46
C GLY A 55 -1.47 0.01 -7.85
N ASP A 56 -2.65 0.10 -8.45
CA ASP A 56 -3.30 1.39 -8.75
C ASP A 56 -4.20 1.84 -7.59
N ARG A 57 -3.98 3.04 -7.08
CA ARG A 57 -4.73 3.57 -5.92
C ARG A 57 -6.23 3.54 -6.16
N SER A 58 -6.67 3.93 -7.36
CA SER A 58 -8.10 4.16 -7.61
C SER A 58 -8.90 2.85 -7.62
N LEU A 59 -8.29 1.79 -8.14
CA LEU A 59 -8.87 0.45 -8.17
C LEU A 59 -8.84 -0.17 -6.76
N LEU A 60 -7.67 -0.16 -6.10
CA LEU A 60 -7.53 -0.74 -4.78
C LEU A 60 -8.41 -0.03 -3.74
N ALA A 61 -8.42 1.31 -3.71
CA ALA A 61 -9.15 2.05 -2.67
C ALA A 61 -10.65 1.75 -2.68
N SER A 62 -11.27 1.69 -3.86
CA SER A 62 -12.71 1.43 -3.97
C SER A 62 -13.09 0.04 -3.42
N VAL A 63 -12.31 -0.97 -3.78
CA VAL A 63 -12.61 -2.37 -3.42
C VAL A 63 -12.21 -2.67 -1.97
N MET A 64 -11.06 -2.15 -1.53
CA MET A 64 -10.56 -2.33 -0.16
C MET A 64 -11.50 -1.68 0.88
N MET A 65 -12.00 -0.48 0.61
CA MET A 65 -12.96 0.19 1.49
C MET A 65 -14.26 -0.61 1.65
N ALA A 66 -14.77 -1.23 0.59
CA ALA A 66 -15.97 -2.07 0.65
C ALA A 66 -15.79 -3.32 1.55
N HIS A 67 -14.54 -3.74 1.77
CA HIS A 67 -14.21 -4.94 2.57
C HIS A 67 -13.58 -4.59 3.94
N GLY A 68 -13.63 -3.32 4.37
CA GLY A 68 -13.07 -2.91 5.65
C GLY A 68 -11.54 -3.00 5.71
N ILE A 69 -10.87 -2.69 4.59
CA ILE A 69 -9.41 -2.64 4.51
C ILE A 69 -9.00 -1.19 4.23
N ILE A 70 -8.14 -0.65 5.08
CA ILE A 70 -7.62 0.72 4.96
C ILE A 70 -6.39 0.71 4.06
N LEU A 71 -6.37 1.62 3.09
CA LEU A 71 -5.25 1.86 2.19
C LEU A 71 -4.39 3.03 2.71
N LEU A 72 -3.14 2.76 3.06
CA LEU A 72 -2.17 3.78 3.47
C LEU A 72 -1.07 3.89 2.42
N ALA A 73 -0.64 5.11 2.07
CA ALA A 73 0.50 5.29 1.15
C ALA A 73 1.78 4.75 1.81
N ALA A 74 2.44 3.79 1.18
CA ALA A 74 3.61 3.14 1.75
C ALA A 74 4.92 3.90 1.50
N SER A 75 4.83 5.12 0.94
CA SER A 75 5.98 5.90 0.45
C SER A 75 7.08 6.19 1.49
N GLY A 76 6.84 5.93 2.78
CA GLY A 76 7.86 5.96 3.83
C GLY A 76 8.00 4.68 4.68
N VAL A 77 7.10 3.69 4.55
CA VAL A 77 7.15 2.43 5.32
C VAL A 77 7.71 1.26 4.50
N ALA A 78 7.71 1.35 3.17
CA ALA A 78 8.34 0.38 2.27
C ALA A 78 9.83 0.64 2.06
N CYS A 79 10.30 1.87 2.30
CA CYS A 79 11.71 2.10 2.58
C CYS A 79 11.96 1.63 4.01
N GLY A 80 12.37 0.37 4.17
CA GLY A 80 13.15 -0.02 5.34
C GLY A 80 14.22 1.04 5.57
N SER A 81 14.31 1.54 6.81
CA SER A 81 15.19 2.64 7.19
C SER A 81 16.47 2.62 6.36
N SER A 82 16.67 3.66 5.53
CA SER A 82 18.01 3.95 5.04
C SER A 82 18.83 4.59 6.17
N ASP A 83 18.91 3.92 7.32
CA ASP A 83 20.04 4.01 8.26
C ASP A 83 21.17 3.13 7.72
N GLY A 84 21.56 3.42 6.48
CA GLY A 84 22.67 2.83 5.75
C GLY A 84 23.40 3.87 4.90
N ALA A 85 23.24 5.15 5.22
CA ALA A 85 24.19 6.17 4.81
C ALA A 85 25.38 6.10 5.77
N ALA A 86 26.36 5.30 5.38
CA ALA A 86 27.72 5.40 5.88
C ALA A 86 28.31 6.80 5.62
#